data_AF-A0A5D4KCI4-F1
#
_entry.id   AF-A0A5D4KCI4-F1
#
_cell.length_a   1.000
_cell.length_b   1.000
_cell.length_c   1.000
_cell.angle_alpha   90.00
_cell.angle_beta   90.00
_cell.angle_gamma   90.00
#
_symmetry.space_group_name_H-M   'P 1'
#
loop_
_entity.id
_entity.type
_entity.pdbx_description
1 polymer ?
#
loop_
_entity_poly.entity_id
_entity_poly.type
_entity_poly.pdbx_seq_one_letter_code
_entity_poly.pdbx_strand_id
1 'polypeptide(L)'
;MSDFKNGDIVTALYKTGKYIGEVTDSRPGVYVVKVLAVLKHPRQGDLHNPKEVDVPLFHERKALAFRERANIPEKMVKPFEGDIPEYNESLSSTFNELKKQLASEESAFAAKSLETLESIRREYELMYSIKL
;
A
#
# COMPACT_ATOMS: atom_id res chain seq x y z
N MET A 1 21.15 3.10 -13.00
CA MET A 1 20.15 2.10 -12.57
C MET A 1 20.69 1.46 -11.31
N SER A 2 19.91 1.39 -10.24
CA SER A 2 20.27 0.58 -9.07
C SER A 2 20.00 -0.87 -9.44
N ASP A 3 21.03 -1.70 -9.40
CA ASP A 3 20.96 -3.14 -9.67
C ASP A 3 20.82 -3.85 -8.32
N PHE A 4 19.57 -4.06 -7.89
CA PHE A 4 19.28 -4.67 -6.60
C PHE A 4 19.44 -6.19 -6.66
N LYS A 5 20.00 -6.77 -5.62
CA LYS A 5 20.19 -8.22 -5.47
C LYS A 5 19.15 -8.81 -4.52
N ASN A 6 18.99 -10.12 -4.59
CA ASN A 6 18.16 -10.85 -3.62
C ASN A 6 18.68 -10.59 -2.20
N GLY A 7 17.77 -10.22 -1.30
CA GLY A 7 18.07 -9.81 0.07
C GLY A 7 18.18 -8.29 0.27
N ASP A 8 18.30 -7.49 -0.79
CA ASP A 8 18.36 -6.04 -0.65
C ASP A 8 17.02 -5.50 -0.13
N ILE A 9 17.11 -4.58 0.83
CA ILE A 9 15.95 -3.89 1.39
C ILE A 9 15.67 -2.62 0.59
N VAL A 10 14.43 -2.48 0.16
CA VAL A 10 14.00 -1.45 -0.76
C VAL A 10 12.68 -0.84 -0.32
N THR A 11 12.41 0.38 -0.80
CA THR A 11 11.03 0.87 -0.89
C THR A 11 10.45 0.56 -2.26
N ALA A 12 9.17 0.20 -2.29
CA ALA A 12 8.43 -0.12 -3.51
C ALA A 12 7.13 0.69 -3.59
N LEU A 13 6.86 1.30 -4.74
CA LEU A 13 5.56 1.90 -5.04
C LEU A 13 4.70 0.90 -5.83
N TYR A 14 3.51 0.59 -5.30
CA TYR A 14 2.56 -0.33 -5.95
C TYR A 14 1.13 0.17 -5.79
N LYS A 15 0.45 0.42 -6.92
CA LYS A 15 -0.95 0.88 -6.97
C LYS A 15 -1.27 2.02 -5.96
N THR A 16 -0.41 3.04 -5.93
CA THR A 16 -0.44 4.20 -5.01
C THR A 16 -0.06 3.96 -3.55
N GLY A 17 0.05 2.70 -3.12
CA GLY A 17 0.67 2.34 -1.86
C GLY A 17 2.20 2.43 -1.94
N LYS A 18 2.84 2.55 -0.79
CA LYS A 18 4.30 2.52 -0.62
C LYS A 18 4.65 1.50 0.46
N TYR A 19 5.66 0.70 0.20
CA TYR A 19 6.02 -0.44 1.05
C TYR A 19 7.53 -0.43 1.30
N ILE A 20 7.95 -0.99 2.43
CA ILE A 20 9.30 -1.54 2.60
C ILE A 20 9.22 -3.03 2.26
N GLY A 21 10.19 -3.54 1.54
CA GLY A 21 10.26 -4.95 1.22
C GLY A 21 11.68 -5.41 0.90
N GLU A 22 11.80 -6.72 0.73
CA GLU A 22 13.03 -7.41 0.37
C GLU A 22 12.94 -7.88 -1.07
N VAL A 23 13.96 -7.61 -1.88
CA VAL A 23 14.07 -8.16 -3.23
C VAL A 23 14.29 -9.67 -3.13
N THR A 24 13.49 -10.44 -3.85
CA THR A 24 13.54 -11.92 -3.81
C THR A 24 13.78 -12.56 -5.17
N ASP A 25 13.57 -11.82 -6.26
CA ASP A 25 13.86 -12.22 -7.63
C ASP A 25 13.92 -10.97 -8.52
N SER A 26 14.56 -11.09 -9.68
CA SER A 26 14.73 -10.00 -10.66
C SER A 26 14.46 -10.52 -12.07
N ARG A 27 13.71 -9.75 -12.85
CA ARG A 27 13.40 -10.01 -14.27
C ARG A 27 13.63 -8.73 -15.07
N PRO A 28 13.74 -8.79 -16.41
CA PRO A 28 13.90 -7.59 -17.22
C PRO A 28 12.84 -6.53 -16.89
N GLY A 29 13.27 -5.38 -16.36
CA GLY A 29 12.44 -4.23 -15.99
C GLY A 29 11.62 -4.35 -14.69
N VAL A 30 11.73 -5.46 -13.94
CA VAL A 30 10.87 -5.75 -12.78
C VAL A 30 11.65 -6.47 -11.67
N TYR A 31 11.41 -6.06 -10.43
CA TYR A 31 11.84 -6.81 -9.24
C TYR A 31 10.63 -7.50 -8.59
N VAL A 32 10.85 -8.68 -8.00
CA VAL A 32 9.88 -9.33 -7.13
C VAL A 32 10.20 -8.94 -5.70
N VAL A 33 9.33 -8.13 -5.10
CA VAL A 33 9.51 -7.59 -3.75
C VAL A 33 8.57 -8.30 -2.79
N LYS A 34 9.13 -8.90 -1.72
CA LYS A 34 8.39 -9.46 -0.59
C LYS A 34 8.15 -8.35 0.43
N VAL A 35 6.89 -8.03 0.71
CA VAL A 35 6.50 -6.93 1.58
C VAL A 35 6.85 -7.21 3.04
N LEU A 36 7.47 -6.24 3.70
CA LEU A 36 7.83 -6.28 5.12
C LEU A 36 7.04 -5.25 5.94
N ALA A 37 6.79 -4.07 5.40
CA ALA A 37 6.03 -3.01 6.08
C ALA A 37 5.31 -2.08 5.10
N VAL A 38 4.32 -1.34 5.59
CA VAL A 38 3.55 -0.36 4.82
C VAL A 38 3.99 1.06 5.20
N LEU A 39 4.49 1.82 4.22
CA LEU A 39 4.86 3.23 4.38
C LEU A 39 3.75 4.20 3.93
N LYS A 40 2.82 3.73 3.11
CA LYS A 40 1.63 4.48 2.69
C LYS A 40 0.54 3.51 2.27
N HIS A 41 -0.63 3.61 2.89
CA HIS A 41 -1.80 2.84 2.49
C HIS A 41 -2.27 3.27 1.08
N PRO A 42 -2.63 2.34 0.18
CA PRO A 42 -3.14 2.69 -1.14
C PRO A 42 -4.42 3.52 -1.04
N ARG A 43 -4.56 4.45 -1.99
CA ARG A 43 -5.80 5.23 -2.18
C ARG A 43 -6.93 4.32 -2.64
N GLN A 44 -8.15 4.65 -2.26
CA GLN A 44 -9.36 3.95 -2.70
C GLN A 44 -9.83 4.49 -4.05
N GLY A 45 -10.71 3.73 -4.71
CA GLY A 45 -11.31 4.13 -5.99
C GLY A 45 -10.49 3.72 -7.22
N ASP A 46 -10.89 4.28 -8.35
CA ASP A 46 -10.30 3.98 -9.65
C ASP A 46 -8.94 4.68 -9.82
N LEU A 47 -7.94 3.93 -10.29
CA LEU A 47 -6.59 4.47 -10.56
C LEU A 47 -6.54 5.26 -11.88
N HIS A 48 -7.46 4.97 -12.81
CA HIS A 48 -7.54 5.64 -14.09
C HIS A 48 -8.35 6.94 -14.01
N ASN A 49 -9.29 7.02 -13.07
CA ASN A 49 -10.15 8.17 -12.82
C ASN A 49 -9.94 8.68 -11.37
N PRO A 50 -8.80 9.32 -11.07
CA PRO A 50 -8.43 9.68 -9.72
C PRO A 50 -9.38 10.75 -9.16
N LYS A 51 -9.84 10.55 -7.92
CA LYS A 51 -10.75 11.45 -7.19
C LYS A 51 -12.18 11.53 -7.77
N GLU A 52 -12.57 10.59 -8.64
CA GLU A 52 -13.93 10.50 -9.18
C GLU A 52 -14.74 9.41 -8.45
N VAL A 53 -16.04 9.65 -8.32
CA VAL A 53 -17.00 8.70 -7.71
C VAL A 53 -17.88 8.05 -8.77
N ASP A 54 -18.25 8.80 -9.80
CA ASP A 54 -19.08 8.33 -10.92
C ASP A 54 -18.22 7.58 -11.94
N VAL A 55 -17.74 6.43 -11.51
CA VAL A 55 -16.89 5.53 -12.28
C VAL A 55 -17.58 4.17 -12.40
N PRO A 56 -17.30 3.38 -13.45
CA PRO A 56 -17.92 2.05 -13.61
C PRO A 56 -17.74 1.14 -12.40
N LEU A 57 -16.62 1.28 -11.66
CA LEU A 57 -16.39 0.57 -10.40
C LEU A 57 -15.47 1.37 -9.47
N PHE A 58 -15.98 1.75 -8.30
CA PHE A 58 -15.18 2.31 -7.22
C PHE A 58 -14.47 1.18 -6.47
N HIS A 59 -13.19 0.96 -6.76
CA HIS A 59 -12.46 -0.20 -6.25
C HIS A 59 -12.08 -0.04 -4.77
N GLU A 60 -12.32 -1.09 -3.98
CA GLU A 60 -11.62 -1.27 -2.70
C GLU A 60 -10.16 -1.66 -2.96
N ARG A 61 -9.24 -1.03 -2.24
CA ARG A 61 -7.79 -1.28 -2.39
C ARG A 61 -7.15 -1.50 -1.03
N LYS A 62 -6.79 -2.75 -0.79
CA LYS A 62 -5.99 -3.18 0.36
C LYS A 62 -4.50 -2.93 0.11
N ALA A 63 -3.78 -2.67 1.18
CA ALA A 63 -2.33 -2.78 1.22
C ALA A 63 -1.92 -4.22 0.91
N LEU A 64 -0.76 -4.39 0.27
CA LEU A 64 -0.17 -5.71 0.10
C LEU A 64 0.06 -6.36 1.47
N ALA A 65 -0.27 -7.65 1.57
CA ALA A 65 -0.19 -8.41 2.81
C ALA A 65 1.26 -8.64 3.26
N PHE A 66 1.46 -8.94 4.55
CA PHE A 66 2.77 -9.29 5.07
C PHE A 66 3.35 -10.49 4.30
N ARG A 67 4.58 -10.33 3.77
CA ARG A 67 5.28 -11.31 2.93
C ARG A 67 4.62 -11.61 1.59
N GLU A 68 3.59 -10.88 1.19
CA GLU A 68 3.09 -10.92 -0.18
C GLU A 68 4.22 -10.53 -1.14
N ARG A 69 4.32 -11.25 -2.26
CA ARG A 69 5.31 -10.98 -3.30
C ARG A 69 4.62 -10.31 -4.48
N ALA A 70 5.13 -9.14 -4.85
CA ALA A 70 4.59 -8.37 -5.97
C ALA A 70 5.69 -8.06 -6.99
N ASN A 71 5.32 -8.07 -8.26
CA ASN A 71 6.14 -7.61 -9.37
C ASN A 71 6.10 -6.07 -9.39
N ILE A 72 7.24 -5.43 -9.10
CA ILE A 72 7.38 -3.98 -9.04
C ILE A 72 8.27 -3.53 -10.20
N PRO A 73 7.81 -2.61 -11.07
CA PRO A 73 8.65 -2.03 -12.11
C PRO A 73 9.92 -1.42 -11.50
N GLU A 74 11.09 -1.61 -12.12
CA GLU A 74 12.38 -1.17 -11.59
C GLU A 74 12.39 0.31 -11.14
N LYS A 75 11.72 1.19 -11.90
CA LYS A 75 11.61 2.63 -11.62
C LYS A 75 10.84 2.98 -10.35
N MET A 76 10.07 2.02 -9.82
CA MET A 76 9.27 2.15 -8.61
C MET A 76 9.96 1.53 -7.39
N VAL A 77 11.17 0.98 -7.57
CA VAL A 77 12.01 0.42 -6.51
C VAL A 77 13.13 1.40 -6.20
N LYS A 78 13.35 1.70 -4.92
CA LYS A 78 14.42 2.60 -4.44
C LYS A 78 15.12 1.97 -3.24
N PRO A 79 16.43 2.22 -3.02
CA PRO A 79 17.10 1.70 -1.84
C PRO A 79 16.40 2.20 -0.57
N PHE A 80 16.38 1.37 0.46
CA PHE A 80 15.92 1.76 1.77
C PHE A 80 17.04 1.54 2.79
N GLU A 81 17.34 2.59 3.53
CA GLU A 81 18.25 2.56 4.68
C GLU A 81 17.46 3.04 5.89
N GLY A 82 17.45 2.24 6.95
CA GLY A 82 16.73 2.54 8.18
C GLY A 82 16.08 1.31 8.79
N ASP A 83 15.38 1.53 9.90
CA ASP A 83 14.68 0.48 10.61
C ASP A 83 13.40 0.09 9.89
N ILE A 84 13.13 -1.22 9.86
CA ILE A 84 11.91 -1.77 9.28
C ILE A 84 10.89 -1.88 10.42
N PRO A 85 9.79 -1.10 10.39
CA PRO A 85 8.78 -1.18 11.44
C PRO A 85 8.02 -2.51 11.35
N GLU A 86 7.39 -2.92 12.45
CA GLU A 86 6.50 -4.09 12.44
C GLU A 86 5.35 -3.89 11.46
N TYR A 87 5.01 -4.94 10.71
CA TYR A 87 4.04 -4.84 9.62
C TYR A 87 2.69 -4.33 10.12
N ASN A 88 2.18 -4.93 11.20
CA ASN A 88 0.88 -4.61 11.79
C ASN A 88 0.82 -3.16 12.31
N GLU A 89 1.90 -2.68 12.92
CA GLU A 89 1.99 -1.30 13.41
C GLU A 89 2.01 -0.31 12.24
N SER A 90 2.83 -0.60 11.21
CA SER A 90 2.94 0.24 10.01
C SER A 90 1.64 0.29 9.20
N LEU A 91 0.93 -0.84 9.08
CA LEU A 91 -0.39 -0.91 8.47
C LEU A 91 -1.39 -0.05 9.24
N SER A 92 -1.41 -0.19 10.57
CA SER A 92 -2.34 0.54 11.44
C SER A 92 -2.11 2.05 11.38
N SER A 93 -0.84 2.49 11.43
CA SER A 93 -0.49 3.91 11.32
C SER A 93 -0.94 4.48 9.97
N THR A 94 -0.55 3.83 8.86
CA THR A 94 -0.82 4.36 7.52
C THR A 94 -2.29 4.29 7.11
N PHE A 95 -3.04 3.31 7.62
CA PHE A 95 -4.50 3.26 7.49
C PHE A 95 -5.15 4.46 8.19
N ASN A 96 -4.76 4.73 9.44
CA ASN A 96 -5.33 5.82 10.23
C ASN A 96 -4.93 7.20 9.70
N GLU A 97 -3.73 7.35 9.17
CA GLU A 97 -3.31 8.56 8.45
C GLU A 97 -4.20 8.82 7.23
N LEU A 98 -4.45 7.81 6.38
CA LEU A 98 -5.32 7.96 5.22
C LEU A 98 -6.76 8.29 5.64
N LYS A 99 -7.30 7.60 6.65
CA LYS A 99 -8.63 7.87 7.22
C LYS A 99 -8.73 9.31 7.73
N LYS A 100 -7.73 9.80 8.48
CA LYS A 100 -7.69 11.17 8.99
C LYS A 100 -7.61 12.19 7.87
N GLN A 101 -6.81 11.94 6.83
CA GLN A 101 -6.73 12.80 5.67
C GLN A 101 -8.10 12.93 4.99
N LEU A 102 -8.74 11.80 4.69
CA LEU A 102 -10.06 11.79 4.04
C LEU A 102 -11.14 12.44 4.91
N ALA A 103 -11.10 12.26 6.23
CA ALA A 103 -12.04 12.89 7.15
C ALA A 103 -11.92 14.43 7.20
N SER A 104 -10.79 14.98 6.77
CA SER A 104 -10.57 16.44 6.66
C SER A 104 -10.98 17.01 5.30
N GLU A 105 -11.38 16.18 4.34
CA GLU A 105 -11.76 16.57 2.99
C GLU A 105 -13.28 16.53 2.81
N GLU A 106 -13.93 17.68 2.59
CA GLU A 106 -15.36 17.75 2.28
C GLU A 106 -15.61 17.47 0.78
N SER A 107 -15.55 16.20 0.39
CA SER A 107 -15.83 15.77 -0.98
C SER A 107 -16.57 14.44 -1.06
N ALA A 108 -17.33 14.24 -2.15
CA ALA A 108 -17.99 12.96 -2.42
C ALA A 108 -16.99 11.80 -2.50
N PHE A 109 -15.81 12.04 -3.07
CA PHE A 109 -14.74 11.05 -3.16
C PHE A 109 -14.22 10.65 -1.77
N ALA A 110 -14.00 11.63 -0.89
CA ALA A 110 -13.56 11.36 0.47
C ALA A 110 -14.59 10.55 1.26
N ALA A 111 -15.87 10.92 1.14
CA ALA A 111 -16.96 10.17 1.76
C ALA A 111 -17.01 8.70 1.27
N LYS A 112 -16.95 8.47 -0.05
CA LYS A 112 -16.97 7.11 -0.61
C LYS A 112 -15.71 6.31 -0.24
N SER A 113 -14.56 6.97 -0.17
CA SER A 113 -13.31 6.35 0.28
C SER A 113 -13.37 5.93 1.75
N LEU A 114 -13.97 6.73 2.63
CA LEU A 114 -14.16 6.39 4.04
C LEU A 114 -15.09 5.19 4.24
N GLU A 115 -16.21 5.14 3.50
CA GLU A 115 -17.11 3.98 3.48
C GLU A 115 -16.35 2.70 3.08
N THR A 116 -15.53 2.81 2.03
CA THR A 116 -14.70 1.71 1.53
C THR A 116 -13.66 1.27 2.56
N LEU A 117 -13.01 2.22 3.25
CA LEU A 117 -12.03 1.92 4.29
C LEU A 117 -12.66 1.19 5.47
N GLU A 118 -13.93 1.42 5.79
CA GLU A 118 -14.62 0.70 6.86
C GLU A 118 -14.81 -0.79 6.53
N SER A 119 -15.06 -1.13 5.26
CA SER A 119 -15.07 -2.51 4.77
C SER A 119 -13.70 -3.18 4.97
N ILE A 120 -12.64 -2.50 4.50
CA ILE A 120 -11.25 -2.96 4.62
C ILE A 120 -10.81 -3.09 6.09
N ARG A 121 -11.25 -2.17 6.96
CA ARG A 121 -10.94 -2.18 8.40
C ARG A 121 -11.30 -3.52 9.02
N ARG A 122 -12.54 -3.97 8.79
CA ARG A 122 -13.07 -5.23 9.35
C ARG A 122 -12.25 -6.43 8.91
N GLU A 123 -11.83 -6.44 7.66
CA GLU A 123 -10.99 -7.52 7.13
C GLU A 123 -9.59 -7.53 7.78
N TYR A 124 -8.95 -6.37 7.92
CA TYR A 124 -7.64 -6.29 8.58
C TYR A 124 -7.69 -6.66 10.06
N GLU A 125 -8.69 -6.21 10.80
CA GLU A 125 -8.85 -6.56 12.21
C GLU A 125 -9.02 -8.07 12.39
N LEU A 126 -9.77 -8.72 11.48
CA LEU A 126 -9.95 -10.17 11.47
C LEU A 126 -8.66 -10.91 11.08
N MET A 127 -8.00 -10.49 9.99
CA MET A 127 -6.83 -11.19 9.44
C MET A 127 -5.59 -11.06 10.31
N TYR A 128 -5.37 -9.89 10.90
CA TYR A 128 -4.13 -9.56 11.61
C TYR A 128 -4.30 -9.45 13.12
N SER A 129 -5.52 -9.62 13.64
CA SER A 129 -5.84 -9.47 15.07
C SER A 129 -5.38 -8.12 15.64
N ILE A 130 -5.54 -7.06 14.85
CA ILE A 130 -5.25 -5.66 15.21
C ILE A 130 -6.54 -4.88 15.45
N LYS A 131 -6.43 -3.66 15.98
CA LYS A 131 -7.54 -2.73 16.13
C LYS A 131 -7.21 -1.42 15.42
N LEU A 132 -8.10 -0.98 14.53
CA LEU A 132 -7.85 0.14 13.60
C LEU A 132 -8.74 1.35 13.88
#